data_AF-A0A0M3HXQ2-F1
#
_entry.id   AF-A0A0M3HXQ2-F1
#
_cell.length_a   1.000
_cell.length_b   1.000
_cell.length_c   1.000
_cell.angle_alpha   90.00
_cell.angle_beta   90.00
_cell.angle_gamma   90.00
#
_symmetry.space_group_name_H-M   'P 1'
#
loop_
_entity.id
_entity.type
_entity.pdbx_description
1 polymer ?
#
loop_
_entity_poly.entity_id
_entity_poly.type
_entity_poly.pdbx_seq_one_letter_code
_entity_poly.pdbx_strand_id
1 'polypeptide(L)'
;MGTVHEQCSCKTQVRRRRCFPHFTVVPNISTEPLSIELLSRMLLAQHRLFAICLLLPIALSLPDEPELTFEELYQYGKDQYTAHNWQDCIAFFRRAIEDFDYFVDENVWCREKCARVMNSNAKKDSEVVTEETAELASMYTKAQQALCLFRCKAERFTMLRPPLTDPTVYEEFESRKPYFYLQFCYWKQGDLKSAVGSAFTYLVANPKNKDAIDNMAFYMEQDGFTHSMLVDARQMKYEASYIKGVEAYNSEDWQQCVISLEESMNEFFKEEEKCRRICEDKLDWETIDGVNPEISIILTSESTPHCISGYVRVLFVYEDMTSIRRVYVSVLRCKNNCAKKLSRVNGHDVGAILPSYFEYLHVCQYKLSRGRDACQSVANSILLNPLNPIMRRNRFFYKKNYEKEDLFQPSEEIMAFHRRDVIERTFLEFVDERFKYENNELPAERAEDHIPLKTDVWMEDDFDYSQLEKPVLEDAECTALAIAAMFETMSVPQRQAIGELQERIAERYRTNPHFESLSCAEDKPSPRCEHHEMIISLDSNRCGAFLTAVDPVGCSIAFCVP
;
A
#
# COMPACT_ATOMS: atom_id res chain seq x y z
N MET A 1 47.51 50.01 -44.38
CA MET A 1 47.37 51.21 -43.51
C MET A 1 46.54 50.77 -42.32
N GLY A 2 47.03 51.00 -41.10
CA GLY A 2 46.46 50.36 -39.90
C GLY A 2 45.48 51.24 -39.13
N THR A 3 44.71 50.59 -38.25
CA THR A 3 43.91 51.23 -37.20
C THR A 3 43.85 50.31 -35.97
N VAL A 4 44.64 50.69 -34.96
CA VAL A 4 44.57 50.39 -33.51
C VAL A 4 43.74 49.17 -33.06
N HIS A 5 44.44 48.15 -32.54
CA HIS A 5 43.89 47.22 -31.55
C HIS A 5 44.09 47.78 -30.14
N GLU A 6 43.02 47.86 -29.34
CA GLU A 6 43.11 48.14 -27.91
C GLU A 6 42.48 46.98 -27.14
N GLN A 7 43.31 46.04 -26.70
CA GLN A 7 42.90 44.91 -25.85
C GLN A 7 42.99 45.33 -24.38
N CYS A 8 41.84 45.49 -23.71
CA CYS A 8 41.83 45.61 -22.25
C CYS A 8 42.14 44.26 -21.60
N SER A 9 43.39 44.11 -21.16
CA SER A 9 43.85 43.05 -20.26
C SER A 9 43.88 43.57 -18.83
N CYS A 10 43.29 42.86 -17.87
CA CYS A 10 43.47 43.13 -16.45
C CYS A 10 44.14 41.93 -15.76
N LYS A 11 45.30 42.19 -15.12
CA LYS A 11 46.18 41.18 -14.54
C LYS A 11 45.92 40.91 -13.06
N THR A 12 46.30 39.70 -12.68
CA THR A 12 46.45 39.11 -11.34
C THR A 12 47.20 39.94 -10.27
N GLN A 13 46.66 39.94 -9.04
CA GLN A 13 47.30 39.76 -7.70
C GLN A 13 46.30 40.15 -6.56
N VAL A 14 46.46 39.87 -5.25
CA VAL A 14 47.55 39.31 -4.41
C VAL A 14 47.03 38.14 -3.52
N ARG A 15 47.95 37.28 -3.04
CA ARG A 15 47.82 36.23 -2.00
C ARG A 15 47.21 36.68 -0.65
N ARG A 16 46.69 35.72 0.15
CA ARG A 16 47.38 35.15 1.36
C ARG A 16 46.63 33.99 2.05
N ARG A 17 47.27 32.82 2.12
CA ARG A 17 47.06 31.82 3.19
C ARG A 17 47.73 32.33 4.48
N ARG A 18 47.27 31.93 5.67
CA ARG A 18 47.98 32.12 6.95
C ARG A 18 48.41 30.78 7.54
N CYS A 19 49.58 30.76 8.16
CA CYS A 19 50.17 29.62 8.86
C CYS A 19 49.93 29.70 10.37
N PHE A 20 50.22 28.59 11.06
CA PHE A 20 50.30 28.41 12.51
C PHE A 20 51.07 29.51 13.27
N PRO A 21 50.77 29.67 14.57
CA PRO A 21 51.73 30.02 15.59
C PRO A 21 52.00 28.84 16.55
N HIS A 22 53.25 28.39 16.63
CA HIS A 22 53.76 27.73 17.84
C HIS A 22 54.05 28.80 18.89
N PHE A 23 53.63 28.59 20.14
CA PHE A 23 54.25 29.23 21.30
C PHE A 23 54.31 28.28 22.49
N THR A 24 55.53 27.89 22.85
CA THR A 24 55.86 27.14 24.07
C THR A 24 56.17 28.13 25.20
N VAL A 25 55.51 27.99 26.35
CA VAL A 25 55.92 28.65 27.60
C VAL A 25 55.89 27.63 28.73
N VAL A 26 57.03 27.48 29.42
CA VAL A 26 57.23 26.59 30.56
C VAL A 26 57.08 27.37 31.87
N PRO A 27 56.25 26.93 32.83
CA PRO A 27 56.31 27.42 34.20
C PRO A 27 57.30 26.57 35.02
N ASN A 28 58.24 27.23 35.69
CA ASN A 28 59.18 26.58 36.61
C ASN A 28 58.47 26.18 37.92
N ILE A 29 58.87 25.04 38.49
CA ILE A 29 58.48 24.62 39.84
C ILE A 29 59.56 25.11 40.81
N SER A 30 59.17 25.84 41.87
CA SER A 30 60.00 26.01 43.06
C SER A 30 59.20 25.70 44.32
N THR A 31 59.80 24.90 45.19
CA THR A 31 59.20 24.27 46.37
C THR A 31 59.47 25.08 47.64
N GLU A 32 58.48 25.23 48.52
CA GLU A 32 58.64 25.33 49.98
C GLU A 32 57.27 25.03 50.69
N PRO A 33 57.23 24.69 51.99
CA PRO A 33 56.33 23.65 52.50
C PRO A 33 54.94 24.12 53.01
N LEU A 34 53.98 23.19 52.98
CA LEU A 34 52.65 23.35 53.59
C LEU A 34 52.71 23.31 55.12
N SER A 35 51.94 24.19 55.76
CA SER A 35 51.51 24.05 57.16
C SER A 35 50.33 23.08 57.29
N ILE A 36 50.19 22.50 58.48
CA ILE A 36 49.43 21.27 58.76
C ILE A 36 47.88 21.44 58.72
N GLU A 37 47.37 22.67 58.60
CA GLU A 37 45.92 22.94 58.66
C GLU A 37 45.10 22.51 57.43
N LEU A 38 45.73 22.21 56.29
CA LEU A 38 45.00 21.78 55.09
C LEU A 38 44.52 20.31 55.14
N LEU A 39 45.22 19.45 55.89
CA LEU A 39 44.94 18.00 55.92
C LEU A 39 43.60 17.65 56.58
N SER A 40 43.12 18.47 57.52
CA SER A 40 41.82 18.28 58.18
C SER A 40 40.62 18.51 57.24
N ARG A 41 40.80 19.26 56.12
CA ARG A 41 39.70 19.56 55.18
C ARG A 41 39.57 18.57 54.01
N MET A 42 40.60 17.77 53.72
CA MET A 42 40.56 16.83 52.57
C MET A 42 39.86 15.50 52.91
N LEU A 43 39.85 15.07 54.17
CA LEU A 43 39.27 13.78 54.59
C LEU A 43 37.73 13.72 54.58
N LEU A 44 37.03 14.87 54.50
CA LEU A 44 35.56 14.91 54.38
C LEU A 44 35.07 15.02 52.92
N ALA A 45 35.97 15.21 51.95
CA ALA A 45 35.61 15.28 50.53
C ALA A 45 35.58 13.90 49.84
N GLN A 46 36.40 12.95 50.28
CA GLN A 46 36.54 11.64 49.62
C GLN A 46 35.31 10.73 49.75
N HIS A 47 34.47 10.90 50.78
CA HIS A 47 33.25 10.11 50.95
C HIS A 47 32.02 10.62 50.19
N ARG A 48 32.11 11.75 49.46
CA ARG A 48 31.01 12.23 48.60
C ARG A 48 31.21 12.03 47.10
N LEU A 49 32.43 11.79 46.62
CA LEU A 49 32.65 11.42 45.20
C LEU A 49 32.36 9.94 44.91
N PHE A 50 32.54 9.03 45.87
CA PHE A 50 32.34 7.59 45.64
C PHE A 50 30.86 7.16 45.55
N ALA A 51 29.92 8.00 45.97
CA ALA A 51 28.48 7.70 45.93
C ALA A 51 27.78 8.12 44.63
N ILE A 52 28.42 8.94 43.79
CA ILE A 52 27.84 9.44 42.53
C ILE A 52 28.18 8.50 41.35
N CYS A 53 29.18 7.62 41.51
CA CYS A 53 29.60 6.65 40.50
C CYS A 53 28.80 5.33 40.50
N LEU A 54 27.73 5.23 41.30
CA LEU A 54 26.82 4.07 41.38
C LEU A 54 25.42 4.34 40.81
N LEU A 55 25.16 5.55 40.30
CA LEU A 55 24.05 5.79 39.39
C LEU A 55 24.59 5.60 37.98
N LEU A 56 24.29 4.44 37.39
CA LEU A 56 24.57 4.18 35.98
C LEU A 56 24.05 5.35 35.14
N PRO A 57 24.81 5.87 34.18
CA PRO A 57 24.18 6.20 32.92
C PRO A 57 23.66 4.87 32.37
N ILE A 58 22.35 4.62 32.56
CA ILE A 58 21.64 3.79 31.59
C ILE A 58 22.02 4.39 30.25
N ALA A 59 22.61 3.60 29.37
CA ALA A 59 22.92 4.04 28.03
C ALA A 59 21.58 4.34 27.35
N LEU A 60 21.17 5.60 27.42
CA LEU A 60 20.39 6.23 26.39
C LEU A 60 21.26 6.11 25.14
N SER A 61 21.00 5.05 24.38
CA SER A 61 21.41 4.96 22.99
C SER A 61 20.93 6.25 22.33
N LEU A 62 21.87 7.16 22.07
CA LEU A 62 21.68 8.17 21.04
C LEU A 62 21.27 7.40 19.78
N PRO A 63 20.32 7.92 18.98
CA PRO A 63 20.08 7.39 17.65
C PRO A 63 21.43 7.28 16.94
N ASP A 64 21.65 6.13 16.31
CA ASP A 64 22.90 5.81 15.63
C ASP A 64 23.28 6.90 14.62
N GLU A 65 24.58 7.12 14.42
CA GLU A 65 25.15 8.32 13.78
C GLU A 65 24.32 8.89 12.61
N PRO A 66 23.78 10.12 12.71
CA PRO A 66 22.82 10.69 11.74
C PRO A 66 23.46 11.09 10.39
N GLU A 67 24.71 10.72 10.16
CA GLU A 67 25.46 10.94 8.91
C GLU A 67 25.26 9.78 7.92
N LEU A 68 25.07 8.54 8.41
CA LEU A 68 24.94 7.35 7.56
C LEU A 68 23.49 7.09 7.17
N THR A 69 23.23 7.08 5.87
CA THR A 69 21.91 6.77 5.28
C THR A 69 21.70 5.27 5.08
N PHE A 70 20.43 4.84 4.98
CA PHE A 70 20.09 3.47 4.58
C PHE A 70 20.69 3.07 3.23
N GLU A 71 20.87 4.02 2.29
CA GLU A 71 21.52 3.78 1.00
C GLU A 71 23.00 3.35 1.18
N GLU A 72 23.74 4.07 2.02
CA GLU A 72 25.15 3.77 2.34
C GLU A 72 25.30 2.48 3.17
N LEU A 73 24.46 2.32 4.21
CA LEU A 73 24.42 1.13 5.05
C LEU A 73 24.09 -0.12 4.23
N TYR A 74 23.17 -0.01 3.26
CA TYR A 74 22.81 -1.07 2.34
C TYR A 74 23.96 -1.44 1.41
N GLN A 75 24.68 -0.44 0.88
CA GLN A 75 25.88 -0.70 0.06
C GLN A 75 26.98 -1.36 0.89
N TYR A 76 27.25 -0.92 2.11
CA TYR A 76 28.19 -1.59 3.01
C TYR A 76 27.76 -3.04 3.32
N GLY A 77 26.47 -3.31 3.49
CA GLY A 77 25.94 -4.67 3.61
C GLY A 77 26.25 -5.54 2.39
N LYS A 78 26.07 -5.01 1.18
CA LYS A 78 26.41 -5.69 -0.10
C LYS A 78 27.92 -5.92 -0.24
N ASP A 79 28.75 -4.98 0.22
CA ASP A 79 30.21 -5.12 0.24
C ASP A 79 30.65 -6.23 1.21
N GLN A 80 30.11 -6.27 2.44
CA GLN A 80 30.41 -7.32 3.42
C GLN A 80 29.90 -8.70 3.00
N TYR A 81 28.72 -8.78 2.36
CA TYR A 81 28.21 -10.00 1.73
C TYR A 81 29.19 -10.54 0.69
N THR A 82 29.68 -9.67 -0.19
CA THR A 82 30.65 -10.01 -1.25
C THR A 82 32.01 -10.40 -0.66
N ALA A 83 32.43 -9.77 0.43
CA ALA A 83 33.65 -10.10 1.18
C ALA A 83 33.54 -11.35 2.06
N HIS A 84 32.38 -12.02 2.09
CA HIS A 84 32.07 -13.17 2.96
C HIS A 84 32.19 -12.87 4.47
N ASN A 85 32.04 -11.60 4.86
CA ASN A 85 32.04 -11.17 6.24
C ASN A 85 30.61 -11.20 6.81
N TRP A 86 30.19 -12.40 7.22
CA TRP A 86 28.80 -12.67 7.54
C TRP A 86 28.28 -11.97 8.80
N GLN A 87 29.13 -11.59 9.76
CA GLN A 87 28.69 -10.85 10.96
C GLN A 87 28.35 -9.40 10.58
N ASP A 88 29.28 -8.72 9.92
CA ASP A 88 29.08 -7.32 9.54
C ASP A 88 28.01 -7.19 8.44
N CYS A 89 27.87 -8.18 7.55
CA CYS A 89 26.72 -8.28 6.64
C CYS A 89 25.38 -8.17 7.38
N ILE A 90 25.19 -8.96 8.46
CA ILE A 90 23.95 -8.94 9.25
C ILE A 90 23.78 -7.58 9.92
N ALA A 91 24.84 -7.03 10.50
CA ALA A 91 24.81 -5.74 11.20
C ALA A 91 24.41 -4.59 10.27
N PHE A 92 25.07 -4.47 9.10
CA PHE A 92 24.78 -3.40 8.14
C PHE A 92 23.37 -3.52 7.54
N PHE A 93 22.93 -4.71 7.12
CA PHE A 93 21.58 -4.85 6.57
C PHE A 93 20.47 -4.60 7.62
N ARG A 94 20.66 -5.01 8.89
CA ARG A 94 19.71 -4.66 9.96
C ARG A 94 19.62 -3.16 10.16
N ARG A 95 20.77 -2.48 10.34
CA ARG A 95 20.83 -1.03 10.55
C ARG A 95 20.27 -0.26 9.35
N ALA A 96 20.46 -0.76 8.13
CA ALA A 96 19.86 -0.19 6.93
C ALA A 96 18.32 -0.30 6.91
N ILE A 97 17.75 -1.44 7.34
CA ILE A 97 16.29 -1.61 7.48
C ILE A 97 15.73 -0.66 8.56
N GLU A 98 16.39 -0.58 9.72
CA GLU A 98 15.99 0.31 10.82
C GLU A 98 16.03 1.79 10.39
N ASP A 99 17.05 2.21 9.64
CA ASP A 99 17.15 3.57 9.11
C ASP A 99 16.17 3.86 7.95
N PHE A 100 15.81 2.86 7.14
CA PHE A 100 14.76 2.99 6.13
C PHE A 100 13.39 3.18 6.78
N ASP A 101 13.07 2.44 7.84
CA ASP A 101 11.83 2.61 8.60
C ASP A 101 11.74 4.02 9.21
N TYR A 102 12.83 4.48 9.83
CA TYR A 102 12.97 5.85 10.30
C TYR A 102 12.74 6.86 9.16
N PHE A 103 13.38 6.69 8.00
CA PHE A 103 13.18 7.57 6.84
C PHE A 103 11.72 7.64 6.40
N VAL A 104 11.02 6.51 6.30
CA VAL A 104 9.61 6.47 5.89
C VAL A 104 8.71 7.12 6.94
N ASP A 105 8.86 6.77 8.22
CA ASP A 105 8.05 7.30 9.32
C ASP A 105 8.21 8.83 9.46
N GLU A 106 9.41 9.37 9.27
CA GLU A 106 9.64 10.81 9.32
C GLU A 106 9.00 11.57 8.15
N ASN A 107 9.00 10.98 6.95
CA ASN A 107 8.28 11.54 5.79
C ASN A 107 6.76 11.50 6.02
N VAL A 108 6.21 10.39 6.54
CA VAL A 108 4.81 10.26 6.94
C VAL A 108 4.43 11.32 7.97
N TRP A 109 5.21 11.45 9.04
CA TRP A 109 4.97 12.41 10.13
C TRP A 109 4.94 13.86 9.63
N CYS A 110 5.89 14.24 8.76
CA CYS A 110 5.90 15.57 8.16
C CYS A 110 4.65 15.84 7.32
N ARG A 111 4.19 14.84 6.56
CA ARG A 111 2.98 14.94 5.73
C ARG A 111 1.71 15.03 6.58
N GLU A 112 1.61 14.27 7.67
CA GLU A 112 0.52 14.38 8.65
C GLU A 112 0.52 15.74 9.39
N LYS A 113 1.67 16.24 9.82
CA LYS A 113 1.83 17.55 10.45
C LYS A 113 1.32 18.64 9.50
N CYS A 114 1.81 18.66 8.27
CA CYS A 114 1.44 19.69 7.30
C CYS A 114 -0.02 19.58 6.85
N ALA A 115 -0.54 18.39 6.56
CA ALA A 115 -1.96 18.20 6.22
C ALA A 115 -2.89 18.71 7.33
N ARG A 116 -2.56 18.46 8.61
CA ARG A 116 -3.33 18.99 9.75
C ARG A 116 -3.31 20.53 9.81
N VAL A 117 -2.18 21.16 9.55
CA VAL A 117 -2.08 22.64 9.48
C VAL A 117 -2.99 23.17 8.37
N MET A 118 -2.89 22.63 7.15
CA MET A 118 -3.70 23.07 6.00
C MET A 118 -5.20 22.90 6.26
N ASN A 119 -5.62 21.72 6.75
CA ASN A 119 -7.01 21.44 7.10
C ASN A 119 -7.54 22.35 8.23
N SER A 120 -6.67 22.84 9.12
CA SER A 120 -7.05 23.78 10.18
C SER A 120 -7.23 25.22 9.70
N ASN A 121 -6.58 25.60 8.59
CA ASN A 121 -6.74 26.90 7.95
C ASN A 121 -7.99 26.92 7.06
N ALA A 122 -8.20 25.87 6.25
CA ALA A 122 -9.40 25.72 5.42
C ALA A 122 -10.72 25.77 6.21
N LYS A 123 -10.72 25.42 7.50
CA LYS A 123 -11.89 25.54 8.40
C LYS A 123 -12.12 26.94 8.98
N LYS A 124 -11.17 27.86 8.82
CA LYS A 124 -11.27 29.27 9.27
C LYS A 124 -11.68 30.18 8.12
N ASP A 125 -11.17 29.90 6.92
CA ASP A 125 -11.36 30.72 5.73
C ASP A 125 -12.60 30.26 4.94
N SER A 126 -13.78 30.34 5.57
CA SER A 126 -15.08 30.19 4.88
C SER A 126 -15.55 31.51 4.25
N GLU A 127 -14.63 32.21 3.58
CA GLU A 127 -14.92 33.45 2.82
C GLU A 127 -15.34 33.11 1.38
N VAL A 128 -16.07 34.00 0.71
CA VAL A 128 -16.66 33.72 -0.61
C VAL A 128 -15.58 33.75 -1.70
N VAL A 129 -14.99 32.60 -1.96
CA VAL A 129 -14.11 32.37 -3.10
C VAL A 129 -14.93 32.42 -4.39
N THR A 130 -14.56 33.29 -5.33
CA THR A 130 -15.15 33.31 -6.68
C THR A 130 -14.51 32.25 -7.57
N GLU A 131 -15.22 31.80 -8.60
CA GLU A 131 -14.71 30.81 -9.55
C GLU A 131 -13.36 31.22 -10.17
N GLU A 132 -13.20 32.50 -10.52
CA GLU A 132 -11.95 33.11 -11.02
C GLU A 132 -10.79 33.12 -10.00
N THR A 133 -11.06 33.03 -8.69
CA THR A 133 -10.03 33.07 -7.63
C THR A 133 -9.78 31.71 -6.97
N ALA A 134 -10.64 30.72 -7.22
CA ALA A 134 -10.56 29.39 -6.64
C ALA A 134 -9.26 28.64 -7.02
N GLU A 135 -8.83 28.75 -8.27
CA GLU A 135 -7.57 28.15 -8.72
C GLU A 135 -6.36 28.77 -8.03
N LEU A 136 -6.28 30.11 -7.99
CA LEU A 136 -5.17 30.80 -7.33
C LEU A 136 -5.13 30.51 -5.82
N ALA A 137 -6.28 30.40 -5.16
CA ALA A 137 -6.37 29.98 -3.77
C ALA A 137 -5.90 28.53 -3.56
N SER A 138 -6.23 27.62 -4.49
CA SER A 138 -5.73 26.24 -4.50
C SER A 138 -4.22 26.17 -4.70
N MET A 139 -3.66 26.92 -5.65
CA MET A 139 -2.21 27.03 -5.88
C MET A 139 -1.48 27.60 -4.65
N TYR A 140 -2.02 28.66 -4.03
CA TYR A 140 -1.46 29.25 -2.82
C TYR A 140 -1.46 28.27 -1.64
N THR A 141 -2.56 27.52 -1.47
CA THR A 141 -2.69 26.44 -0.48
C THR A 141 -1.63 25.35 -0.70
N LYS A 142 -1.44 24.90 -1.95
CA LYS A 142 -0.39 23.93 -2.32
C LYS A 142 1.03 24.48 -2.03
N ALA A 143 1.30 25.76 -2.31
CA ALA A 143 2.59 26.39 -2.01
C ALA A 143 2.86 26.48 -0.50
N GLN A 144 1.84 26.79 0.31
CA GLN A 144 1.94 26.74 1.77
C GLN A 144 2.23 25.32 2.29
N GLN A 145 1.57 24.30 1.74
CA GLN A 145 1.82 22.90 2.07
C GLN A 145 3.26 22.49 1.72
N ALA A 146 3.75 22.83 0.53
CA ALA A 146 5.12 22.56 0.10
C ALA A 146 6.14 23.23 1.03
N LEU A 147 5.95 24.52 1.37
CA LEU A 147 6.82 25.24 2.31
C LEU A 147 6.83 24.61 3.71
N CYS A 148 5.68 24.10 4.18
CA CYS A 148 5.61 23.34 5.42
C CYS A 148 6.43 22.05 5.35
N LEU A 149 6.30 21.28 4.26
CA LEU A 149 7.05 20.04 4.05
C LEU A 149 8.56 20.29 3.98
N PHE A 150 9.02 21.28 3.23
CA PHE A 150 10.45 21.64 3.15
C PHE A 150 11.04 21.96 4.53
N ARG A 151 10.35 22.80 5.32
CA ARG A 151 10.78 23.13 6.69
C ARG A 151 10.78 21.89 7.59
N CYS A 152 9.75 21.08 7.50
CA CYS A 152 9.63 19.88 8.32
C CYS A 152 10.73 18.85 8.01
N LYS A 153 10.98 18.53 6.73
CA LYS A 153 12.04 17.59 6.36
C LYS A 153 13.42 18.11 6.79
N ALA A 154 13.69 19.41 6.66
CA ALA A 154 14.94 20.03 7.14
C ALA A 154 15.07 20.00 8.68
N GLU A 155 13.98 20.13 9.43
CA GLU A 155 13.94 19.98 10.89
C GLU A 155 14.21 18.53 11.33
N ARG A 156 13.63 17.54 10.64
CA ARG A 156 13.65 16.13 11.08
C ARG A 156 14.89 15.36 10.65
N PHE A 157 15.35 15.56 9.41
CA PHE A 157 16.53 14.88 8.88
C PHE A 157 17.86 15.61 9.19
N THR A 158 17.80 16.85 9.71
CA THR A 158 18.94 17.75 9.91
C THR A 158 19.65 18.14 8.59
N MET A 159 20.65 19.02 8.64
CA MET A 159 21.43 19.38 7.44
C MET A 159 22.55 18.38 7.08
N LEU A 160 22.73 17.31 7.86
CA LEU A 160 23.75 16.28 7.60
C LEU A 160 23.23 15.12 6.77
N ARG A 161 21.91 14.88 6.75
CA ARG A 161 21.30 13.80 5.98
C ARG A 161 20.83 14.33 4.62
N PRO A 162 21.36 13.84 3.49
CA PRO A 162 20.88 14.24 2.16
C PRO A 162 19.45 13.73 1.91
N PRO A 163 18.73 14.31 0.92
CA PRO A 163 17.56 13.65 0.35
C PRO A 163 17.98 12.33 -0.34
N LEU A 164 17.01 11.43 -0.54
CA LEU A 164 17.16 10.18 -1.28
C LEU A 164 17.97 10.39 -2.58
N THR A 165 19.08 9.67 -2.74
CA THR A 165 19.98 9.87 -3.88
C THR A 165 19.66 8.94 -5.06
N ASP A 166 19.27 7.69 -4.77
CA ASP A 166 18.91 6.68 -5.77
C ASP A 166 17.50 6.11 -5.49
N PRO A 167 16.49 6.46 -6.31
CA PRO A 167 15.14 5.91 -6.19
C PRO A 167 15.08 4.38 -6.27
N THR A 168 16.01 3.73 -6.99
CA THR A 168 16.00 2.27 -7.15
C THR A 168 16.31 1.55 -5.84
N VAL A 169 17.13 2.16 -4.96
CA VAL A 169 17.40 1.60 -3.62
C VAL A 169 16.12 1.63 -2.78
N TYR A 170 15.31 2.70 -2.87
CA TYR A 170 14.02 2.76 -2.19
C TYR A 170 13.06 1.64 -2.65
N GLU A 171 13.04 1.33 -3.95
CA GLU A 171 12.27 0.21 -4.52
C GLU A 171 12.82 -1.17 -4.10
N GLU A 172 14.14 -1.32 -3.99
CA GLU A 172 14.76 -2.53 -3.42
C GLU A 172 14.33 -2.75 -1.95
N PHE A 173 14.15 -1.69 -1.15
CA PHE A 173 13.61 -1.82 0.21
C PHE A 173 12.11 -2.12 0.25
N GLU A 174 11.30 -1.48 -0.59
CA GLU A 174 9.86 -1.77 -0.73
C GLU A 174 9.60 -3.22 -1.19
N SER A 175 10.45 -3.75 -2.07
CA SER A 175 10.46 -5.17 -2.48
C SER A 175 11.18 -6.09 -1.49
N ARG A 176 11.55 -5.58 -0.30
CA ARG A 176 12.19 -6.31 0.81
C ARG A 176 13.54 -6.96 0.45
N LYS A 177 14.26 -6.46 -0.56
CA LYS A 177 15.55 -6.99 -1.05
C LYS A 177 16.65 -7.12 0.03
N PRO A 178 16.76 -6.27 1.08
CA PRO A 178 17.68 -6.52 2.19
C PRO A 178 17.51 -7.91 2.84
N TYR A 179 16.27 -8.43 2.91
CA TYR A 179 16.00 -9.76 3.45
C TYR A 179 16.51 -10.89 2.55
N PHE A 180 16.57 -10.68 1.23
CA PHE A 180 17.17 -11.61 0.26
C PHE A 180 18.68 -11.80 0.50
N TYR A 181 19.39 -10.79 0.99
CA TYR A 181 20.80 -10.93 1.39
C TYR A 181 20.94 -11.48 2.81
N LEU A 182 20.13 -11.00 3.75
CA LEU A 182 20.15 -11.44 5.15
C LEU A 182 19.96 -12.96 5.29
N GLN A 183 19.07 -13.59 4.52
CA GLN A 183 18.89 -15.05 4.56
C GLN A 183 20.21 -15.81 4.41
N PHE A 184 21.05 -15.40 3.47
CA PHE A 184 22.34 -16.04 3.20
C PHE A 184 23.36 -15.74 4.30
N CYS A 185 23.38 -14.51 4.83
CA CYS A 185 24.31 -14.17 5.90
C CYS A 185 23.98 -14.90 7.21
N TYR A 186 22.70 -15.07 7.58
CA TYR A 186 22.32 -15.94 8.70
C TYR A 186 22.63 -17.42 8.44
N TRP A 187 22.32 -17.92 7.24
CA TRP A 187 22.62 -19.31 6.86
C TRP A 187 24.11 -19.62 7.00
N LYS A 188 24.98 -18.70 6.57
CA LYS A 188 26.44 -18.85 6.69
C LYS A 188 26.97 -18.74 8.13
N GLN A 189 26.19 -18.20 9.06
CA GLN A 189 26.45 -18.26 10.52
C GLN A 189 25.87 -19.51 11.20
N GLY A 190 25.08 -20.32 10.49
CA GLY A 190 24.35 -21.45 11.07
C GLY A 190 23.05 -21.07 11.80
N ASP A 191 22.56 -19.83 11.66
CA ASP A 191 21.26 -19.42 12.20
C ASP A 191 20.15 -19.74 11.20
N LEU A 192 19.72 -21.01 11.18
CA LEU A 192 18.63 -21.48 10.32
C LEU A 192 17.32 -20.70 10.57
N LYS A 193 17.02 -20.32 11.82
CA LYS A 193 15.76 -19.63 12.14
C LYS A 193 15.71 -18.24 11.51
N SER A 194 16.76 -17.45 11.66
CA SER A 194 16.83 -16.12 11.05
C SER A 194 17.00 -16.19 9.53
N ALA A 195 17.63 -17.24 9.01
CA ALA A 195 17.71 -17.50 7.57
C ALA A 195 16.32 -17.76 6.97
N VAL A 196 15.56 -18.70 7.55
CA VAL A 196 14.17 -19.01 7.16
C VAL A 196 13.27 -17.79 7.26
N GLY A 197 13.30 -17.06 8.38
CA GLY A 197 12.47 -15.86 8.56
C GLY A 197 12.78 -14.78 7.52
N SER A 198 14.05 -14.59 7.16
CA SER A 198 14.45 -13.64 6.11
C SER A 198 14.03 -14.10 4.72
N ALA A 199 14.19 -15.39 4.40
CA ALA A 199 13.77 -15.98 3.13
C ALA A 199 12.24 -15.84 2.94
N PHE A 200 11.48 -16.18 3.99
CA PHE A 200 10.03 -16.06 4.02
C PHE A 200 9.56 -14.59 3.90
N THR A 201 10.20 -13.67 4.64
CA THR A 201 9.94 -12.22 4.54
C THR A 201 10.11 -11.70 3.10
N TYR A 202 11.13 -12.17 2.38
CA TYR A 202 11.35 -11.81 0.97
C TYR A 202 10.33 -12.47 0.03
N LEU A 203 10.03 -13.75 0.24
CA LEU A 203 9.04 -14.52 -0.53
C LEU A 203 7.64 -13.90 -0.45
N VAL A 204 7.22 -13.45 0.73
CA VAL A 204 5.91 -12.80 0.95
C VAL A 204 5.74 -11.54 0.08
N ALA A 205 6.78 -10.72 -0.10
CA ALA A 205 6.72 -9.58 -1.03
C ALA A 205 6.85 -9.99 -2.51
N ASN A 206 7.52 -11.11 -2.79
CA ASN A 206 7.91 -11.53 -4.14
C ASN A 206 7.42 -12.96 -4.47
N PRO A 207 6.11 -13.27 -4.36
CA PRO A 207 5.59 -14.64 -4.42
C PRO A 207 5.73 -15.32 -5.80
N LYS A 208 6.05 -14.54 -6.84
CA LYS A 208 6.32 -15.03 -8.21
C LYS A 208 7.82 -15.08 -8.55
N ASN A 209 8.71 -14.68 -7.64
CA ASN A 209 10.15 -14.71 -7.88
C ASN A 209 10.68 -16.15 -7.68
N LYS A 210 11.29 -16.70 -8.74
CA LYS A 210 11.79 -18.08 -8.72
C LYS A 210 12.86 -18.31 -7.66
N ASP A 211 13.82 -17.40 -7.52
CA ASP A 211 14.90 -17.56 -6.53
C ASP A 211 14.34 -17.57 -5.10
N ALA A 212 13.32 -16.77 -4.80
CA ALA A 212 12.65 -16.78 -3.49
C ALA A 212 11.98 -18.13 -3.19
N ILE A 213 11.31 -18.71 -4.19
CA ILE A 213 10.66 -20.03 -4.08
C ILE A 213 11.72 -21.13 -3.90
N ASP A 214 12.75 -21.16 -4.75
CA ASP A 214 13.81 -22.17 -4.74
C ASP A 214 14.63 -22.10 -3.42
N ASN A 215 14.92 -20.90 -2.91
CA ASN A 215 15.57 -20.71 -1.61
C ASN A 215 14.69 -21.20 -0.44
N MET A 216 13.39 -20.92 -0.47
CA MET A 216 12.49 -21.38 0.60
C MET A 216 12.35 -22.91 0.58
N ALA A 217 12.21 -23.52 -0.60
CA ALA A 217 12.23 -24.99 -0.75
C ALA A 217 13.50 -25.60 -0.14
N PHE A 218 14.68 -25.03 -0.45
CA PHE A 218 15.95 -25.46 0.13
C PHE A 218 15.94 -25.42 1.67
N TYR A 219 15.46 -24.33 2.29
CA TYR A 219 15.43 -24.25 3.76
C TYR A 219 14.41 -25.19 4.42
N MET A 220 13.28 -25.48 3.75
CA MET A 220 12.27 -26.42 4.24
C MET A 220 12.78 -27.88 4.28
N GLU A 221 13.79 -28.21 3.47
CA GLU A 221 14.46 -29.52 3.47
C GLU A 221 15.55 -29.67 4.54
N GLN A 222 15.91 -28.61 5.28
CA GLN A 222 17.03 -28.67 6.23
C GLN A 222 16.64 -29.30 7.57
N ASP A 223 17.57 -30.07 8.14
CA ASP A 223 17.46 -30.60 9.50
C ASP A 223 17.24 -29.46 10.52
N GLY A 224 16.14 -29.57 11.28
CA GLY A 224 15.74 -28.58 12.27
C GLY A 224 14.76 -27.51 11.78
N PHE A 225 14.34 -27.53 10.50
CA PHE A 225 13.24 -26.69 10.03
C PHE A 225 11.94 -26.98 10.81
N THR A 226 11.20 -25.92 11.16
CA THR A 226 9.85 -26.01 11.72
C THR A 226 8.97 -24.90 11.15
N HIS A 227 7.67 -25.18 10.97
CA HIS A 227 6.70 -24.19 10.46
C HIS A 227 6.64 -22.89 11.29
N SER A 228 6.97 -22.95 12.59
CA SER A 228 7.07 -21.77 13.47
C SER A 228 8.26 -20.85 13.18
N MET A 229 9.13 -21.18 12.21
CA MET A 229 10.16 -20.29 11.69
C MET A 229 9.65 -19.39 10.55
N LEU A 230 8.49 -19.70 9.95
CA LEU A 230 7.85 -18.93 8.87
C LEU A 230 7.20 -17.66 9.46
N VAL A 231 8.04 -16.67 9.77
CA VAL A 231 7.63 -15.39 10.35
C VAL A 231 8.03 -14.27 9.40
N ASP A 232 7.05 -13.54 8.88
CA ASP A 232 7.31 -12.32 8.10
C ASP A 232 7.70 -11.18 9.05
N ALA A 233 8.96 -10.76 8.99
CA ALA A 233 9.49 -9.66 9.79
C ALA A 233 8.93 -8.29 9.37
N ARG A 234 8.15 -8.23 8.28
CA ARG A 234 7.50 -7.04 7.73
C ARG A 234 5.97 -7.19 7.67
N GLN A 235 5.40 -8.14 8.41
CA GLN A 235 3.94 -8.32 8.51
C GLN A 235 3.30 -7.04 9.07
N MET A 236 2.30 -6.50 8.36
CA MET A 236 1.57 -5.33 8.84
C MET A 236 0.51 -5.71 9.89
N LYS A 237 0.13 -4.77 10.76
CA LYS A 237 -0.82 -5.01 11.86
C LYS A 237 -2.20 -5.46 11.41
N TYR A 238 -2.68 -4.90 10.28
CA TYR A 238 -3.93 -5.35 9.69
C TYR A 238 -3.81 -6.81 9.23
N GLU A 239 -2.74 -7.21 8.53
CA GLU A 239 -2.54 -8.59 8.09
C GLU A 239 -2.60 -9.59 9.26
N ALA A 240 -1.91 -9.29 10.36
CA ALA A 240 -1.93 -10.14 11.56
C ALA A 240 -3.34 -10.26 12.17
N SER A 241 -4.10 -9.16 12.20
CA SER A 241 -5.47 -9.14 12.72
C SER A 241 -6.48 -9.77 11.76
N TYR A 242 -6.27 -9.64 10.45
CA TYR A 242 -7.05 -10.29 9.39
C TYR A 242 -6.94 -11.81 9.51
N ILE A 243 -5.71 -12.33 9.54
CA ILE A 243 -5.44 -13.77 9.68
C ILE A 243 -6.10 -14.30 10.95
N LYS A 244 -5.90 -13.63 12.08
CA LYS A 244 -6.55 -14.00 13.36
C LYS A 244 -8.08 -13.95 13.29
N GLY A 245 -8.66 -13.01 12.55
CA GLY A 245 -10.10 -12.90 12.31
C GLY A 245 -10.65 -14.05 11.48
N VAL A 246 -9.93 -14.47 10.44
CA VAL A 246 -10.28 -15.62 9.58
C VAL A 246 -10.08 -16.94 10.32
N GLU A 247 -9.03 -17.09 11.14
CA GLU A 247 -8.85 -18.23 12.05
C GLU A 247 -10.00 -18.34 13.06
N ALA A 248 -10.44 -17.22 13.64
CA ALA A 248 -11.58 -17.17 14.54
C ALA A 248 -12.91 -17.50 13.84
N TYR A 249 -13.10 -17.05 12.60
CA TYR A 249 -14.25 -17.46 11.76
C TYR A 249 -14.25 -18.98 11.53
N ASN A 250 -13.11 -19.55 11.12
CA ASN A 250 -12.97 -20.98 10.83
C ASN A 250 -13.10 -21.88 12.07
N SER A 251 -12.85 -21.34 13.27
CA SER A 251 -13.02 -22.03 14.56
C SER A 251 -14.35 -21.72 15.27
N GLU A 252 -15.26 -21.02 14.59
CA GLU A 252 -16.56 -20.57 15.11
C GLU A 252 -16.48 -19.68 16.38
N ASP A 253 -15.33 -19.06 16.68
CA ASP A 253 -15.22 -17.99 17.68
C ASP A 253 -15.73 -16.67 17.09
N TRP A 254 -17.06 -16.55 17.02
CA TRP A 254 -17.74 -15.39 16.47
C TRP A 254 -17.38 -14.08 17.18
N GLN A 255 -17.07 -14.15 18.48
CA GLN A 255 -16.70 -12.98 19.28
C GLN A 255 -15.30 -12.48 18.89
N GLN A 256 -14.31 -13.39 18.82
CA GLN A 256 -12.95 -13.05 18.41
C GLN A 256 -12.88 -12.69 16.91
N CYS A 257 -13.69 -13.32 16.07
CA CYS A 257 -13.85 -12.98 14.65
C CYS A 257 -14.19 -11.51 14.47
N VAL A 258 -15.28 -11.04 15.09
CA VAL A 258 -15.69 -9.63 14.93
C VAL A 258 -14.64 -8.67 15.49
N ILE A 259 -14.09 -8.94 16.68
CA ILE A 259 -13.06 -8.08 17.29
C ILE A 259 -11.84 -7.94 16.37
N SER A 260 -11.32 -9.05 15.83
CA SER A 260 -10.08 -9.02 15.04
C SER A 260 -10.30 -8.50 13.61
N LEU A 261 -11.46 -8.70 13.00
CA LEU A 261 -11.77 -8.10 11.69
C LEU A 261 -12.06 -6.60 11.79
N GLU A 262 -12.78 -6.14 12.83
CA GLU A 262 -12.98 -4.72 13.11
C GLU A 262 -11.61 -4.04 13.43
N GLU A 263 -10.75 -4.66 14.25
CA GLU A 263 -9.38 -4.19 14.52
C GLU A 263 -8.54 -4.11 13.23
N SER A 264 -8.57 -5.16 12.42
CA SER A 264 -7.87 -5.23 11.14
C SER A 264 -8.29 -4.15 10.17
N MET A 265 -9.59 -3.93 9.98
CA MET A 265 -10.12 -2.89 9.09
C MET A 265 -9.70 -1.49 9.55
N ASN A 266 -9.70 -1.24 10.87
CA ASN A 266 -9.23 0.02 11.45
C ASN A 266 -7.73 0.26 11.23
N GLU A 267 -6.87 -0.77 11.34
CA GLU A 267 -5.44 -0.64 11.01
C GLU A 267 -5.22 -0.53 9.49
N PHE A 268 -6.02 -1.22 8.67
CA PHE A 268 -5.95 -1.13 7.21
C PHE A 268 -6.15 0.31 6.73
N PHE A 269 -7.18 1.03 7.21
CA PHE A 269 -7.39 2.42 6.81
C PHE A 269 -6.25 3.36 7.22
N LYS A 270 -5.54 3.07 8.33
CA LYS A 270 -4.33 3.82 8.73
C LYS A 270 -3.18 3.58 7.77
N GLU A 271 -2.92 2.32 7.41
CA GLU A 271 -1.86 2.01 6.43
C GLU A 271 -2.21 2.50 5.01
N GLU A 272 -3.49 2.51 4.64
CA GLU A 272 -4.01 3.11 3.40
C GLU A 272 -3.73 4.61 3.35
N GLU A 273 -4.04 5.33 4.43
CA GLU A 273 -3.75 6.76 4.54
C GLU A 273 -2.24 7.04 4.50
N LYS A 274 -1.41 6.25 5.20
CA LYS A 274 0.06 6.37 5.14
C LYS A 274 0.59 6.15 3.73
N CYS A 275 0.15 5.08 3.05
CA CYS A 275 0.50 4.79 1.67
C CYS A 275 0.20 5.99 0.75
N ARG A 276 -1.00 6.56 0.88
CA ARG A 276 -1.42 7.72 0.09
C ARG A 276 -0.61 8.99 0.38
N ARG A 277 -0.13 9.17 1.61
CA ARG A 277 0.74 10.31 1.97
C ARG A 277 2.08 10.23 1.25
N ILE A 278 2.74 9.07 1.28
CA ILE A 278 4.09 8.90 0.71
C ILE A 278 4.14 8.82 -0.82
N CYS A 279 3.00 8.73 -1.51
CA CYS A 279 2.96 8.71 -2.98
C CYS A 279 3.64 9.91 -3.67
N GLU A 280 3.67 11.08 -3.02
CA GLU A 280 4.39 12.26 -3.55
C GLU A 280 5.92 12.18 -3.39
N ASP A 281 6.44 11.21 -2.64
CA ASP A 281 7.87 10.88 -2.58
C ASP A 281 8.21 9.69 -3.51
N LYS A 282 7.20 8.98 -4.06
CA LYS A 282 7.32 7.83 -4.98
C LYS A 282 7.03 8.25 -6.42
N LEU A 283 7.76 9.26 -6.90
CA LEU A 283 7.63 9.70 -8.29
C LEU A 283 8.29 8.68 -9.21
N ASP A 284 7.45 7.92 -9.92
CA ASP A 284 7.87 7.13 -11.07
C ASP A 284 8.42 8.08 -12.15
N TRP A 285 9.74 8.11 -12.27
CA TRP A 285 10.46 8.93 -13.25
C TRP A 285 10.45 8.31 -14.65
N GLU A 286 10.22 6.99 -14.79
CA GLU A 286 10.04 6.36 -16.10
C GLU A 286 8.72 6.81 -16.76
N THR A 287 7.68 7.04 -15.97
CA THR A 287 6.42 7.69 -16.43
C THR A 287 6.60 9.20 -16.74
N ILE A 288 7.66 9.85 -16.26
CA ILE A 288 7.94 11.29 -16.48
C ILE A 288 8.85 11.49 -17.70
N ASP A 289 9.92 10.70 -17.81
CA ASP A 289 10.96 10.73 -18.85
C ASP A 289 10.64 9.81 -20.04
N GLY A 290 9.74 8.85 -19.86
CA GLY A 290 9.10 8.11 -20.95
C GLY A 290 8.29 9.07 -21.81
N VAL A 291 8.90 9.56 -22.90
CA VAL A 291 8.31 10.57 -23.78
C VAL A 291 7.13 9.97 -24.57
N ASN A 292 5.96 9.90 -23.92
CA ASN A 292 4.73 10.23 -24.62
C ASN A 292 4.67 11.76 -24.73
N PRO A 293 4.85 12.35 -25.92
CA PRO A 293 4.85 13.80 -26.09
C PRO A 293 3.48 14.42 -25.75
N GLU A 294 2.41 13.62 -25.71
CA GLU A 294 1.03 14.10 -25.68
C GLU A 294 0.48 14.33 -24.27
N ILE A 295 1.04 13.65 -23.27
CA ILE A 295 0.78 14.01 -21.86
C ILE A 295 1.24 15.47 -21.62
N SER A 296 2.07 16.09 -22.47
CA SER A 296 2.32 17.55 -22.34
C SER A 296 1.08 18.43 -22.61
N ILE A 297 0.15 18.00 -23.48
CA ILE A 297 -0.93 18.85 -24.05
C ILE A 297 -2.05 19.10 -23.04
N ILE A 298 -2.42 18.09 -22.23
CA ILE A 298 -3.36 18.23 -21.10
C ILE A 298 -2.88 19.33 -20.12
N LEU A 299 -1.56 19.56 -20.09
CA LEU A 299 -0.86 20.20 -19.00
C LEU A 299 -0.34 21.60 -19.36
N THR A 300 -0.47 22.01 -20.64
CA THR A 300 -0.23 23.38 -21.13
C THR A 300 -1.50 24.24 -21.24
N SER A 301 -2.69 23.69 -20.96
CA SER A 301 -3.97 24.30 -21.38
C SER A 301 -4.31 25.68 -20.80
N GLU A 302 -3.61 26.15 -19.78
CA GLU A 302 -3.56 27.58 -19.40
C GLU A 302 -2.40 28.31 -20.07
N SER A 303 -2.54 28.59 -21.36
CA SER A 303 -1.87 29.75 -21.96
C SER A 303 -2.82 30.45 -22.91
N THR A 304 -3.32 31.63 -22.51
CA THR A 304 -4.12 32.49 -23.38
C THR A 304 -3.36 32.78 -24.68
N PRO A 305 -3.96 32.67 -25.87
CA PRO A 305 -3.28 32.96 -27.13
C PRO A 305 -3.12 34.48 -27.33
N HIS A 306 -2.12 35.07 -26.66
CA HIS A 306 -1.69 36.44 -26.91
C HIS A 306 -0.68 36.46 -28.07
N CYS A 307 -1.20 36.65 -29.29
CA CYS A 307 -0.39 36.95 -30.47
C CYS A 307 0.33 38.29 -30.30
N ILE A 308 1.58 38.28 -29.81
CA ILE A 308 2.45 39.45 -29.82
C ILE A 308 3.51 39.29 -30.91
N SER A 309 3.45 40.19 -31.89
CA SER A 309 4.37 40.26 -33.03
C SER A 309 5.79 40.61 -32.59
N GLY A 310 6.78 39.88 -33.11
CA GLY A 310 8.15 40.37 -33.32
C GLY A 310 9.11 40.32 -32.12
N TYR A 311 10.03 39.34 -32.17
CA TYR A 311 11.38 39.42 -31.58
C TYR A 311 11.51 39.89 -30.11
N VAL A 312 11.21 38.99 -29.16
CA VAL A 312 11.92 38.97 -27.86
C VAL A 312 12.34 37.54 -27.52
N ARG A 313 13.59 37.38 -27.09
CA ARG A 313 14.19 36.10 -26.69
C ARG A 313 13.76 35.78 -25.25
N VAL A 314 12.63 35.08 -25.08
CA VAL A 314 12.18 34.58 -23.77
C VAL A 314 12.78 33.20 -23.54
N LEU A 315 13.66 33.08 -22.55
CA LEU A 315 14.14 31.78 -22.06
C LEU A 315 13.10 31.17 -21.10
N PHE A 316 12.81 29.89 -21.31
CA PHE A 316 12.43 28.88 -20.29
C PHE A 316 11.55 29.34 -19.11
N VAL A 317 10.22 29.37 -19.34
CA VAL A 317 9.19 29.29 -18.28
C VAL A 317 8.08 28.27 -18.64
N TYR A 318 8.11 27.68 -19.83
CA TYR A 318 7.03 26.83 -20.37
C TYR A 318 7.15 25.32 -20.05
N GLU A 319 8.26 24.86 -19.47
CA GLU A 319 8.50 23.43 -19.19
C GLU A 319 8.07 23.00 -17.76
N ASP A 320 7.84 23.94 -16.84
CA ASP A 320 7.51 23.62 -15.44
C ASP A 320 6.03 23.27 -15.22
N MET A 321 5.09 24.00 -15.83
CA MET A 321 3.64 23.78 -15.63
C MET A 321 3.19 22.41 -16.18
N THR A 322 3.79 21.96 -17.28
CA THR A 322 3.56 20.62 -17.82
C THR A 322 4.09 19.53 -16.89
N SER A 323 5.28 19.74 -16.31
CA SER A 323 5.89 18.81 -15.37
C SER A 323 5.06 18.65 -14.08
N ILE A 324 4.51 19.74 -13.53
CA ILE A 324 3.70 19.73 -12.30
C ILE A 324 2.44 18.84 -12.44
N ARG A 325 1.75 18.89 -13.58
CA ARG A 325 0.52 18.12 -13.76
C ARG A 325 0.80 16.65 -14.15
N ARG A 326 1.98 16.29 -14.69
CA ARG A 326 2.43 14.87 -14.86
C ARG A 326 2.60 14.21 -13.51
N VAL A 327 3.30 14.91 -12.62
CA VAL A 327 3.47 14.53 -11.21
C VAL A 327 2.12 14.29 -10.54
N TYR A 328 1.11 15.13 -10.80
CA TYR A 328 -0.24 14.92 -10.23
C TYR A 328 -0.87 13.58 -10.65
N VAL A 329 -0.84 13.21 -11.95
CA VAL A 329 -1.40 11.94 -12.44
C VAL A 329 -0.65 10.74 -11.84
N SER A 330 0.70 10.78 -11.82
CA SER A 330 1.53 9.72 -11.23
C SER A 330 1.22 9.53 -9.73
N VAL A 331 1.17 10.63 -8.97
CA VAL A 331 0.79 10.63 -7.55
C VAL A 331 -0.63 10.12 -7.34
N LEU A 332 -1.58 10.46 -8.22
CA LEU A 332 -2.96 10.00 -8.12
C LEU A 332 -3.07 8.49 -8.40
N ARG A 333 -2.34 7.97 -9.41
CA ARG A 333 -2.28 6.54 -9.71
C ARG A 333 -1.69 5.74 -8.54
N CYS A 334 -0.63 6.25 -7.91
CA CYS A 334 -0.12 5.69 -6.66
C CYS A 334 -1.17 5.69 -5.54
N LYS A 335 -1.85 6.83 -5.33
CA LYS A 335 -2.87 7.01 -4.28
C LYS A 335 -4.08 6.08 -4.45
N ASN A 336 -4.55 5.89 -5.69
CA ASN A 336 -5.65 4.98 -5.99
C ASN A 336 -5.24 3.51 -5.82
N ASN A 337 -4.02 3.15 -6.22
CA ASN A 337 -3.51 1.78 -6.11
C ASN A 337 -3.16 1.33 -4.66
N CYS A 338 -3.21 2.22 -3.66
CA CYS A 338 -2.85 1.90 -2.27
C CYS A 338 -3.70 0.77 -1.68
N ALA A 339 -5.02 0.82 -1.81
CA ALA A 339 -5.91 -0.22 -1.28
C ALA A 339 -5.65 -1.61 -1.93
N LYS A 340 -5.37 -1.62 -3.24
CA LYS A 340 -4.99 -2.84 -3.97
C LYS A 340 -3.63 -3.38 -3.53
N LYS A 341 -2.63 -2.51 -3.32
CA LYS A 341 -1.32 -2.92 -2.78
C LYS A 341 -1.43 -3.54 -1.39
N LEU A 342 -2.32 -3.02 -0.54
CA LEU A 342 -2.62 -3.52 0.80
C LEU A 342 -3.62 -4.69 0.81
N SER A 343 -4.02 -5.22 -0.35
CA SER A 343 -4.85 -6.44 -0.46
C SER A 343 -3.99 -7.70 -0.61
N ARG A 344 -2.71 -7.65 -0.23
CA ARG A 344 -1.84 -8.83 -0.11
C ARG A 344 -1.62 -9.17 1.34
N VAL A 345 -2.11 -10.34 1.76
CA VAL A 345 -1.97 -10.86 3.13
C VAL A 345 -1.08 -12.09 3.08
N ASN A 346 0.05 -12.06 3.79
CA ASN A 346 1.01 -13.17 3.83
C ASN A 346 1.47 -13.66 2.44
N GLY A 347 1.55 -12.75 1.47
CA GLY A 347 2.02 -13.01 0.09
C GLY A 347 0.95 -13.52 -0.87
N HIS A 348 -0.27 -13.79 -0.37
CA HIS A 348 -1.43 -14.11 -1.18
C HIS A 348 -2.21 -12.84 -1.48
N ASP A 349 -2.60 -12.66 -2.74
CA ASP A 349 -3.51 -11.59 -3.15
C ASP A 349 -4.93 -12.02 -2.76
N VAL A 350 -5.55 -11.30 -1.81
CA VAL A 350 -6.95 -11.57 -1.38
C VAL A 350 -7.97 -10.81 -2.24
N GLY A 351 -7.53 -10.28 -3.38
CA GLY A 351 -8.38 -9.52 -4.31
C GLY A 351 -8.67 -8.13 -3.76
N ALA A 352 -9.91 -7.90 -3.31
CA ALA A 352 -10.30 -6.67 -2.66
C ALA A 352 -10.53 -6.92 -1.17
N ILE A 353 -9.54 -6.60 -0.33
CA ILE A 353 -9.59 -6.88 1.12
C ILE A 353 -10.73 -6.13 1.85
N LEU A 354 -11.14 -4.97 1.34
CA LEU A 354 -12.23 -4.20 1.95
C LEU A 354 -13.59 -4.93 1.89
N PRO A 355 -14.07 -5.40 0.72
CA PRO A 355 -15.19 -6.35 0.64
C PRO A 355 -15.03 -7.54 1.58
N SER A 356 -13.87 -8.21 1.59
CA SER A 356 -13.71 -9.47 2.34
C SER A 356 -13.91 -9.31 3.85
N TYR A 357 -13.55 -8.16 4.45
CA TYR A 357 -13.93 -7.87 5.85
C TYR A 357 -15.43 -8.03 6.08
N PHE A 358 -16.25 -7.48 5.19
CA PHE A 358 -17.70 -7.49 5.33
C PHE A 358 -18.33 -8.85 5.00
N GLU A 359 -17.72 -9.60 4.07
CA GLU A 359 -18.07 -11.00 3.76
C GLU A 359 -17.90 -11.91 5.00
N TYR A 360 -16.84 -11.74 5.79
CA TYR A 360 -16.70 -12.45 7.07
C TYR A 360 -17.55 -11.84 8.20
N LEU A 361 -17.54 -10.50 8.35
CA LEU A 361 -18.18 -9.80 9.45
C LEU A 361 -19.69 -10.06 9.49
N HIS A 362 -20.39 -10.08 8.36
CA HIS A 362 -21.84 -10.28 8.38
C HIS A 362 -22.24 -11.64 8.97
N VAL A 363 -21.43 -12.68 8.76
CA VAL A 363 -21.66 -14.01 9.33
C VAL A 363 -21.42 -13.99 10.84
N CYS A 364 -20.26 -13.49 11.28
CA CYS A 364 -19.92 -13.45 12.70
C CYS A 364 -20.89 -12.56 13.51
N GLN A 365 -21.28 -11.40 12.96
CA GLN A 365 -22.30 -10.54 13.53
C GLN A 365 -23.66 -11.24 13.61
N TYR A 366 -24.11 -11.91 12.54
CA TYR A 366 -25.38 -12.65 12.54
C TYR A 366 -25.40 -13.79 13.56
N LYS A 367 -24.31 -14.55 13.68
CA LYS A 367 -24.14 -15.62 14.68
C LYS A 367 -24.20 -15.10 16.12
N LEU A 368 -23.76 -13.86 16.35
CA LEU A 368 -23.90 -13.12 17.62
C LEU A 368 -25.27 -12.41 17.78
N SER A 369 -26.25 -12.67 16.92
CA SER A 369 -27.56 -11.98 16.88
C SER A 369 -27.49 -10.46 16.61
N ARG A 370 -26.36 -9.94 16.13
CA ARG A 370 -26.15 -8.52 15.73
C ARG A 370 -26.71 -8.27 14.33
N GLY A 371 -28.02 -8.48 14.16
CA GLY A 371 -28.69 -8.47 12.85
C GLY A 371 -28.61 -7.14 12.09
N ARG A 372 -28.66 -5.99 12.79
CA ARG A 372 -28.47 -4.66 12.19
C ARG A 372 -27.09 -4.54 11.53
N ASP A 373 -26.06 -4.90 12.29
CA ASP A 373 -24.66 -4.79 11.89
C ASP A 373 -24.40 -5.72 10.70
N ALA A 374 -24.95 -6.95 10.72
CA ALA A 374 -24.87 -7.88 9.59
C ALA A 374 -25.51 -7.31 8.30
N CYS A 375 -26.65 -6.63 8.38
CA CYS A 375 -27.26 -5.96 7.23
C CYS A 375 -26.41 -4.80 6.70
N GLN A 376 -25.80 -3.99 7.57
CA GLN A 376 -24.89 -2.92 7.19
C GLN A 376 -23.59 -3.47 6.56
N SER A 377 -23.01 -4.54 7.11
CA SER A 377 -21.87 -5.23 6.51
C SER A 377 -22.21 -5.73 5.11
N VAL A 378 -23.38 -6.35 4.91
CA VAL A 378 -23.83 -6.75 3.56
C VAL A 378 -23.96 -5.55 2.62
N ALA A 379 -24.50 -4.41 3.08
CA ALA A 379 -24.61 -3.20 2.26
C ALA A 379 -23.23 -2.63 1.89
N ASN A 380 -22.28 -2.59 2.84
CA ASN A 380 -20.89 -2.19 2.59
C ASN A 380 -20.21 -3.08 1.55
N SER A 381 -20.37 -4.39 1.68
CA SER A 381 -19.78 -5.36 0.74
C SER A 381 -20.34 -5.19 -0.67
N ILE A 382 -21.65 -4.96 -0.81
CA ILE A 382 -22.31 -4.75 -2.11
C ILE A 382 -21.91 -3.42 -2.74
N LEU A 383 -21.72 -2.35 -1.94
CA LEU A 383 -21.23 -1.07 -2.46
C LEU A 383 -19.80 -1.19 -3.03
N LEU A 384 -18.95 -1.99 -2.38
CA LEU A 384 -17.55 -2.18 -2.76
C LEU A 384 -17.35 -3.25 -3.86
N ASN A 385 -18.14 -4.33 -3.86
CA ASN A 385 -18.22 -5.31 -4.94
C ASN A 385 -19.70 -5.60 -5.29
N PRO A 386 -20.31 -4.84 -6.22
CA PRO A 386 -21.70 -5.02 -6.60
C PRO A 386 -21.97 -6.28 -7.43
N LEU A 387 -20.93 -6.94 -7.94
CA LEU A 387 -21.02 -8.15 -8.77
C LEU A 387 -21.03 -9.44 -7.95
N ASN A 388 -20.68 -9.38 -6.65
CA ASN A 388 -20.62 -10.54 -5.76
C ASN A 388 -22.04 -11.14 -5.54
N PRO A 389 -22.35 -12.32 -6.11
CA PRO A 389 -23.69 -12.90 -6.08
C PRO A 389 -24.03 -13.55 -4.73
N ILE A 390 -23.02 -13.92 -3.95
CA ILE A 390 -23.18 -14.46 -2.60
C ILE A 390 -23.76 -13.36 -1.70
N MET A 391 -23.20 -12.15 -1.78
CA MET A 391 -23.67 -11.01 -1.00
C MET A 391 -25.06 -10.53 -1.43
N ARG A 392 -25.41 -10.62 -2.73
CA ARG A 392 -26.81 -10.45 -3.19
C ARG A 392 -27.78 -11.43 -2.51
N ARG A 393 -27.42 -12.72 -2.41
CA ARG A 393 -28.25 -13.71 -1.68
C ARG A 393 -28.30 -13.43 -0.17
N ASN A 394 -27.20 -12.99 0.44
CA ASN A 394 -27.18 -12.66 1.87
C ASN A 394 -28.08 -11.45 2.17
N ARG A 395 -28.08 -10.42 1.31
CA ARG A 395 -29.05 -9.30 1.40
C ARG A 395 -30.49 -9.79 1.29
N PHE A 396 -30.79 -10.64 0.31
CA PHE A 396 -32.12 -11.21 0.13
C PHE A 396 -32.61 -12.03 1.33
N PHE A 397 -31.73 -12.86 1.90
CA PHE A 397 -32.01 -13.63 3.12
C PHE A 397 -32.33 -12.72 4.31
N TYR A 398 -31.49 -11.72 4.60
CA TYR A 398 -31.73 -10.79 5.71
C TYR A 398 -32.97 -9.91 5.46
N LYS A 399 -33.23 -9.50 4.21
CA LYS A 399 -34.42 -8.73 3.83
C LYS A 399 -35.70 -9.50 4.13
N LYS A 400 -35.75 -10.81 3.82
CA LYS A 400 -36.87 -11.69 4.17
C LYS A 400 -37.02 -11.93 5.69
N ASN A 401 -35.93 -11.91 6.44
CA ASN A 401 -35.96 -12.18 7.89
C ASN A 401 -36.30 -10.95 8.74
N TYR A 402 -35.95 -9.74 8.29
CA TYR A 402 -36.11 -8.51 9.06
C TYR A 402 -37.15 -7.53 8.50
N GLU A 403 -37.55 -7.67 7.24
CA GLU A 403 -38.57 -6.85 6.55
C GLU A 403 -38.32 -5.33 6.64
N LYS A 404 -37.04 -4.93 6.68
CA LYS A 404 -36.60 -3.55 6.93
C LYS A 404 -35.47 -3.14 6.00
N GLU A 405 -35.81 -2.32 5.01
CA GLU A 405 -34.85 -1.84 4.01
C GLU A 405 -33.83 -0.83 4.60
N ASP A 406 -34.22 -0.11 5.67
CA ASP A 406 -33.38 0.86 6.39
C ASP A 406 -32.16 0.24 7.09
N LEU A 407 -32.14 -1.09 7.25
CA LEU A 407 -30.99 -1.82 7.78
C LEU A 407 -29.85 -1.98 6.75
N PHE A 408 -30.12 -1.77 5.45
CA PHE A 408 -29.13 -1.95 4.37
C PHE A 408 -28.52 -0.62 3.93
N GLN A 409 -28.07 0.18 4.91
CA GLN A 409 -27.35 1.43 4.67
C GLN A 409 -25.85 1.20 4.89
N PRO A 410 -25.00 1.42 3.87
CA PRO A 410 -23.55 1.42 4.05
C PRO A 410 -23.10 2.42 5.12
N SER A 411 -21.93 2.22 5.72
CA SER A 411 -21.37 3.16 6.69
C SER A 411 -20.69 4.33 5.98
N GLU A 412 -20.77 5.52 6.59
CA GLU A 412 -20.22 6.78 6.06
C GLU A 412 -18.74 6.69 5.64
N GLU A 413 -17.93 5.94 6.40
CA GLU A 413 -16.52 5.70 6.08
C GLU A 413 -16.34 4.93 4.75
N ILE A 414 -17.16 3.90 4.52
CA ILE A 414 -17.14 3.10 3.30
C ILE A 414 -17.73 3.88 2.12
N MET A 415 -18.77 4.69 2.34
CA MET A 415 -19.31 5.61 1.33
C MET A 415 -18.29 6.67 0.92
N ALA A 416 -17.55 7.24 1.89
CA ALA A 416 -16.49 8.21 1.63
C ALA A 416 -15.30 7.58 0.88
N PHE A 417 -14.88 6.37 1.27
CA PHE A 417 -13.85 5.60 0.56
C PHE A 417 -14.28 5.31 -0.88
N HIS A 418 -15.46 4.72 -1.08
CA HIS A 418 -15.97 4.34 -2.39
C HIS A 418 -16.13 5.55 -3.32
N ARG A 419 -16.71 6.66 -2.83
CA ARG A 419 -16.83 7.90 -3.61
C ARG A 419 -15.48 8.42 -4.08
N ARG A 420 -14.48 8.44 -3.18
CA ARG A 420 -13.11 8.85 -3.51
C ARG A 420 -12.50 7.92 -4.55
N ASP A 421 -12.54 6.61 -4.32
CA ASP A 421 -11.97 5.60 -5.22
C ASP A 421 -12.59 5.64 -6.63
N VAL A 422 -13.92 5.73 -6.74
CA VAL A 422 -14.62 5.84 -8.03
C VAL A 422 -14.20 7.11 -8.79
N ILE A 423 -14.20 8.28 -8.14
CA ILE A 423 -13.82 9.54 -8.79
C ILE A 423 -12.35 9.51 -9.24
N GLU A 424 -11.45 8.99 -8.41
CA GLU A 424 -10.03 8.86 -8.74
C GLU A 424 -9.81 7.90 -9.91
N ARG A 425 -10.47 6.73 -9.90
CA ARG A 425 -10.39 5.75 -10.99
C ARG A 425 -10.98 6.31 -12.29
N THR A 426 -12.16 6.92 -12.27
CA THR A 426 -12.78 7.48 -13.49
C THR A 426 -11.91 8.56 -14.14
N PHE A 427 -11.23 9.39 -13.34
CA PHE A 427 -10.26 10.35 -13.89
C PHE A 427 -9.02 9.65 -14.48
N LEU A 428 -8.49 8.62 -13.82
CA LEU A 428 -7.35 7.84 -14.32
C LEU A 428 -7.70 7.09 -15.61
N GLU A 429 -8.88 6.47 -15.69
CA GLU A 429 -9.43 5.81 -16.89
C GLU A 429 -9.56 6.81 -18.06
N PHE A 430 -10.09 8.01 -17.80
CA PHE A 430 -10.13 9.07 -18.81
C PHE A 430 -8.73 9.45 -19.31
N VAL A 431 -7.75 9.60 -18.42
CA VAL A 431 -6.36 9.90 -18.82
C VAL A 431 -5.74 8.76 -19.64
N ASP A 432 -5.90 7.52 -19.16
CA ASP A 432 -5.27 6.33 -19.75
C ASP A 432 -5.94 5.91 -21.08
N GLU A 433 -7.23 6.19 -21.28
CA GLU A 433 -7.92 5.97 -22.56
C GLU A 433 -7.69 7.10 -23.58
N ARG A 434 -7.86 8.36 -23.18
CA ARG A 434 -7.97 9.49 -24.12
C ARG A 434 -6.64 10.08 -24.54
N PHE A 435 -5.57 9.84 -23.78
CA PHE A 435 -4.20 10.29 -24.10
C PHE A 435 -3.26 9.12 -24.46
N LYS A 436 -3.87 8.02 -24.89
CA LYS A 436 -3.18 6.83 -25.41
C LYS A 436 -2.73 7.08 -26.85
N TYR A 437 -1.48 7.48 -27.03
CA TYR A 437 -0.90 7.70 -28.36
C TYR A 437 -0.57 6.38 -29.04
N GLU A 438 -1.21 6.06 -30.15
CA GLU A 438 -0.93 4.87 -30.96
C GLU A 438 -0.73 5.26 -32.43
N ASN A 439 0.27 4.69 -33.10
CA ASN A 439 0.59 4.95 -34.51
C ASN A 439 0.83 6.43 -34.89
N ASN A 440 1.22 7.26 -33.91
CA ASN A 440 1.33 8.72 -33.99
C ASN A 440 0.00 9.48 -34.13
N GLU A 441 -1.12 8.89 -33.72
CA GLU A 441 -2.42 9.57 -33.64
C GLU A 441 -3.06 9.42 -32.25
N LEU A 442 -3.78 10.46 -31.80
CA LEU A 442 -4.68 10.38 -30.65
C LEU A 442 -5.94 9.58 -31.01
N PRO A 443 -6.65 9.01 -30.03
CA PRO A 443 -7.99 8.49 -30.23
C PRO A 443 -8.91 9.58 -30.81
N ALA A 444 -9.79 9.20 -31.73
CA ALA A 444 -10.76 10.12 -32.29
C ALA A 444 -11.67 10.72 -31.20
N GLU A 445 -11.82 12.05 -31.24
CA GLU A 445 -12.68 12.83 -30.35
C GLU A 445 -14.11 12.27 -30.31
N ARG A 446 -14.67 12.16 -29.10
CA ARG A 446 -16.00 11.64 -28.84
C ARG A 446 -16.83 12.69 -28.09
N ALA A 447 -18.16 12.57 -28.15
CA ALA A 447 -19.05 13.49 -27.44
C ALA A 447 -18.83 13.46 -25.91
N GLU A 448 -18.33 12.34 -25.37
CA GLU A 448 -18.09 12.18 -23.94
C GLU A 448 -16.85 12.93 -23.45
N ASP A 449 -15.93 13.37 -24.33
CA ASP A 449 -14.74 14.15 -23.92
C ASP A 449 -15.09 15.53 -23.36
N HIS A 450 -16.30 16.02 -23.67
CA HIS A 450 -16.83 17.33 -23.23
C HIS A 450 -17.76 17.23 -22.02
N ILE A 451 -17.97 16.03 -21.46
CA ILE A 451 -18.82 15.83 -20.29
C ILE A 451 -17.99 16.08 -19.02
N PRO A 452 -18.39 17.02 -18.13
CA PRO A 452 -17.68 17.24 -16.87
C PRO A 452 -17.62 15.98 -16.00
N LEU A 453 -16.51 15.79 -15.30
CA LEU A 453 -16.34 14.69 -14.34
C LEU A 453 -17.46 14.71 -13.30
N LYS A 454 -18.29 13.67 -13.29
CA LYS A 454 -19.34 13.49 -12.30
C LYS A 454 -18.74 13.23 -10.93
N THR A 455 -19.10 14.08 -9.98
CA THR A 455 -18.70 13.95 -8.56
C THR A 455 -19.84 13.38 -7.70
N ASP A 456 -21.04 13.33 -8.26
CA ASP A 456 -22.21 12.59 -7.81
C ASP A 456 -22.05 11.09 -8.11
N VAL A 457 -21.24 10.41 -7.28
CA VAL A 457 -21.16 8.94 -7.31
C VAL A 457 -22.49 8.37 -6.81
N TRP A 458 -23.13 7.56 -7.65
CA TRP A 458 -24.34 6.83 -7.31
C TRP A 458 -23.99 5.65 -6.40
N MET A 459 -24.62 5.59 -5.22
CA MET A 459 -24.29 4.65 -4.12
C MET A 459 -25.49 3.78 -3.68
N GLU A 460 -26.63 3.93 -4.35
CA GLU A 460 -27.82 3.13 -4.03
C GLU A 460 -27.72 1.74 -4.64
N ASP A 461 -28.60 0.83 -4.21
CA ASP A 461 -28.67 -0.53 -4.74
C ASP A 461 -29.92 -0.68 -5.63
N ASP A 462 -29.75 -0.62 -6.96
CA ASP A 462 -30.82 -0.78 -7.95
C ASP A 462 -31.14 -2.25 -8.28
N PHE A 463 -30.47 -3.20 -7.62
CA PHE A 463 -30.62 -4.61 -7.94
C PHE A 463 -32.04 -5.09 -7.62
N ASP A 464 -32.69 -5.71 -8.60
CA ASP A 464 -34.05 -6.23 -8.46
C ASP A 464 -34.06 -7.57 -7.71
N TYR A 465 -34.11 -7.48 -6.38
CA TYR A 465 -34.18 -8.64 -5.49
C TYR A 465 -35.40 -9.54 -5.70
N SER A 466 -36.44 -9.11 -6.42
CA SER A 466 -37.58 -9.99 -6.74
C SER A 466 -37.18 -11.16 -7.65
N GLN A 467 -36.12 -10.98 -8.45
CA GLN A 467 -35.60 -12.02 -9.35
C GLN A 467 -34.97 -13.19 -8.59
N LEU A 468 -34.58 -12.98 -7.33
CA LEU A 468 -34.05 -14.01 -6.43
C LEU A 468 -35.14 -14.82 -5.71
N GLU A 469 -36.42 -14.47 -5.88
CA GLU A 469 -37.53 -15.30 -5.38
C GLU A 469 -37.72 -16.59 -6.16
N LYS A 470 -37.33 -16.60 -7.44
CA LYS A 470 -37.36 -17.80 -8.29
C LYS A 470 -36.13 -18.66 -8.00
N PRO A 471 -36.25 -20.00 -7.96
CA PRO A 471 -35.08 -20.87 -7.86
C PRO A 471 -34.18 -20.71 -9.09
N VAL A 472 -32.88 -20.92 -8.92
CA VAL A 472 -31.89 -20.83 -10.02
C VAL A 472 -31.94 -22.06 -10.92
N LEU A 473 -32.37 -23.20 -10.36
CA LEU A 473 -32.56 -24.48 -11.03
C LEU A 473 -33.92 -25.07 -10.66
N GLU A 474 -34.59 -25.72 -11.60
CA GLU A 474 -35.75 -26.58 -11.34
C GLU A 474 -35.29 -28.01 -10.98
N ASP A 475 -36.13 -28.77 -10.25
CA ASP A 475 -35.79 -30.13 -9.79
C ASP A 475 -35.39 -31.08 -10.94
N ALA A 476 -36.01 -30.90 -12.12
CA ALA A 476 -35.68 -31.65 -13.33
C ALA A 476 -34.28 -31.33 -13.86
N GLU A 477 -33.86 -30.06 -13.79
CA GLU A 477 -32.53 -29.60 -14.20
C GLU A 477 -31.46 -30.11 -13.22
N CYS A 478 -31.70 -30.00 -11.90
CA CYS A 478 -30.83 -30.58 -10.88
C CYS A 478 -30.65 -32.09 -11.10
N THR A 479 -31.74 -32.83 -11.36
CA THR A 479 -31.67 -34.27 -11.65
C THR A 479 -30.83 -34.55 -12.91
N ALA A 480 -31.02 -33.78 -14.00
CA ALA A 480 -30.27 -33.94 -15.23
C ALA A 480 -28.77 -33.61 -15.08
N LEU A 481 -28.43 -32.56 -14.33
CA LEU A 481 -27.05 -32.15 -14.04
C LEU A 481 -26.36 -33.11 -13.06
N ALA A 482 -27.06 -33.60 -12.03
CA ALA A 482 -26.54 -34.61 -11.11
C ALA A 482 -26.25 -35.94 -11.84
N ILE A 483 -27.12 -36.37 -12.76
CA ILE A 483 -26.84 -37.49 -13.65
C ILE A 483 -25.63 -37.20 -14.55
N ALA A 484 -25.52 -35.99 -15.11
CA ALA A 484 -24.38 -35.60 -15.94
C ALA A 484 -23.04 -35.63 -15.19
N ALA A 485 -23.04 -35.23 -13.91
CA ALA A 485 -21.89 -35.22 -13.02
C ALA A 485 -21.30 -36.61 -12.71
N MET A 486 -22.08 -37.68 -12.92
CA MET A 486 -21.65 -39.07 -12.73
C MET A 486 -20.87 -39.64 -13.94
N PHE A 487 -20.78 -38.92 -15.07
CA PHE A 487 -20.09 -39.38 -16.27
C PHE A 487 -18.80 -38.56 -16.52
N GLU A 488 -17.72 -39.26 -16.91
CA GLU A 488 -16.44 -38.63 -17.23
C GLU A 488 -16.50 -37.67 -18.44
N THR A 489 -17.47 -37.85 -19.34
CA THR A 489 -17.62 -37.01 -20.54
C THR A 489 -19.06 -36.52 -20.71
N MET A 490 -19.20 -35.21 -20.89
CA MET A 490 -20.50 -34.57 -21.09
C MET A 490 -20.95 -34.62 -22.55
N SER A 491 -22.16 -35.09 -22.77
CA SER A 491 -22.86 -34.98 -24.05
C SER A 491 -23.10 -33.51 -24.45
N VAL A 492 -23.39 -33.27 -25.73
CA VAL A 492 -23.67 -31.91 -26.23
C VAL A 492 -24.87 -31.26 -25.50
N PRO A 493 -26.02 -31.95 -25.29
CA PRO A 493 -27.14 -31.36 -24.54
C PRO A 493 -26.79 -30.99 -23.08
N GLN A 494 -25.97 -31.79 -22.40
CA GLN A 494 -25.55 -31.48 -21.03
C GLN A 494 -24.62 -30.25 -20.97
N ARG A 495 -23.73 -30.08 -21.97
CA ARG A 495 -22.92 -28.85 -22.09
C ARG A 495 -23.76 -27.62 -22.43
N GLN A 496 -24.78 -27.78 -23.27
CA GLN A 496 -25.74 -26.71 -23.57
C GLN A 496 -26.50 -26.29 -22.30
N ALA A 497 -26.98 -27.23 -21.49
CA ALA A 497 -27.67 -26.94 -20.23
C ALA A 497 -26.80 -26.18 -19.21
N ILE A 498 -25.48 -26.44 -19.17
CA ILE A 498 -24.55 -25.61 -18.37
C ILE A 498 -24.44 -24.19 -18.94
N GLY A 499 -24.37 -24.02 -20.26
CA GLY A 499 -24.35 -22.71 -20.89
C GLY A 499 -25.62 -21.89 -20.59
N GLU A 500 -26.80 -22.51 -20.74
CA GLU A 500 -28.10 -21.91 -20.41
C GLU A 500 -28.21 -21.54 -18.92
N LEU A 501 -27.66 -22.38 -18.03
CA LEU A 501 -27.54 -22.05 -16.61
C LEU A 501 -26.57 -20.88 -16.36
N GLN A 502 -25.43 -20.85 -17.04
CA GLN A 502 -24.43 -19.78 -16.93
C GLN A 502 -25.01 -18.43 -17.35
N GLU A 503 -25.70 -18.37 -18.49
CA GLU A 503 -26.41 -17.17 -18.97
C GLU A 503 -27.51 -16.74 -17.99
N ARG A 504 -28.31 -17.67 -17.47
CA ARG A 504 -29.36 -17.40 -16.46
C ARG A 504 -28.79 -16.88 -15.14
N ILE A 505 -27.61 -17.33 -14.71
CA ILE A 505 -26.90 -16.79 -13.54
C ILE A 505 -26.38 -15.38 -13.87
N ALA A 506 -25.78 -15.19 -15.05
CA ALA A 506 -25.23 -13.91 -15.50
C ALA A 506 -26.29 -12.81 -15.51
N GLU A 507 -27.43 -13.07 -16.15
CA GLU A 507 -28.58 -12.16 -16.21
C GLU A 507 -29.14 -11.87 -14.81
N ARG A 508 -29.43 -12.92 -14.02
CA ARG A 508 -30.09 -12.79 -12.72
C ARG A 508 -29.24 -12.08 -11.66
N TYR A 509 -27.93 -12.33 -11.64
CA TYR A 509 -27.03 -11.74 -10.65
C TYR A 509 -26.24 -10.54 -11.18
N ARG A 510 -26.43 -10.16 -12.45
CA ARG A 510 -25.63 -9.12 -13.15
C ARG A 510 -24.12 -9.36 -13.01
N THR A 511 -23.68 -10.61 -13.12
CA THR A 511 -22.29 -11.03 -12.94
C THR A 511 -21.79 -11.80 -14.18
N ASN A 512 -20.50 -12.12 -14.24
CA ASN A 512 -19.92 -12.87 -15.37
C ASN A 512 -19.41 -14.25 -14.90
N PRO A 513 -20.30 -15.25 -14.71
CA PRO A 513 -19.91 -16.56 -14.23
C PRO A 513 -19.19 -17.36 -15.33
N HIS A 514 -18.08 -17.99 -14.97
CA HIS A 514 -17.37 -18.96 -15.79
C HIS A 514 -17.51 -20.36 -15.18
N PHE A 515 -18.04 -21.33 -15.94
CA PHE A 515 -18.13 -22.71 -15.49
C PHE A 515 -16.74 -23.29 -15.14
N GLU A 516 -16.61 -23.84 -13.94
CA GLU A 516 -15.35 -24.40 -13.44
C GLU A 516 -15.45 -25.91 -13.22
N SER A 517 -16.49 -26.40 -12.53
CA SER A 517 -16.64 -27.83 -12.29
C SER A 517 -18.07 -28.31 -12.09
N LEU A 518 -18.29 -29.59 -12.37
CA LEU A 518 -19.51 -30.34 -12.08
C LEU A 518 -19.06 -31.69 -11.48
N SER A 519 -19.56 -32.05 -10.29
CA SER A 519 -19.13 -33.28 -9.60
C SER A 519 -20.18 -33.84 -8.65
N CYS A 520 -20.12 -35.14 -8.41
CA CYS A 520 -20.76 -35.85 -7.30
C CYS A 520 -19.69 -36.74 -6.64
N ALA A 521 -19.55 -36.66 -5.32
CA ALA A 521 -18.62 -37.44 -4.49
C ALA A 521 -17.10 -37.17 -4.66
N GLU A 522 -16.32 -37.92 -3.85
CA GLU A 522 -15.11 -37.51 -3.12
C GLU A 522 -13.85 -37.12 -3.95
N ASP A 523 -12.95 -36.38 -3.28
CA ASP A 523 -11.56 -36.05 -3.69
C ASP A 523 -11.34 -35.25 -4.99
N LYS A 524 -12.29 -34.38 -5.38
CA LYS A 524 -11.93 -33.23 -6.22
C LYS A 524 -11.65 -31.99 -5.35
N PRO A 525 -10.50 -31.30 -5.56
CA PRO A 525 -10.20 -30.07 -4.83
C PRO A 525 -11.22 -28.99 -5.17
N SER A 526 -11.44 -28.05 -4.23
CA SER A 526 -12.30 -26.90 -4.45
C SER A 526 -11.91 -26.15 -5.74
N PRO A 527 -12.90 -25.55 -6.45
CA PRO A 527 -12.69 -24.59 -7.53
C PRO A 527 -11.49 -23.67 -7.30
N ARG A 528 -10.56 -23.58 -8.26
CA ARG A 528 -9.41 -22.66 -8.14
C ARG A 528 -9.71 -21.31 -8.80
N CYS A 529 -10.77 -20.68 -8.31
CA CYS A 529 -11.17 -19.35 -8.74
C CYS A 529 -10.20 -18.28 -8.21
N GLU A 530 -9.94 -17.24 -8.99
CA GLU A 530 -9.04 -16.15 -8.57
C GLU A 530 -9.68 -15.20 -7.53
N HIS A 531 -11.02 -15.11 -7.50
CA HIS A 531 -11.77 -14.18 -6.65
C HIS A 531 -12.85 -14.92 -5.84
N HIS A 532 -13.97 -15.28 -6.46
CA HIS A 532 -15.10 -15.92 -5.76
C HIS A 532 -15.57 -17.19 -6.47
N GLU A 533 -16.03 -18.17 -5.69
CA GLU A 533 -16.71 -19.37 -6.18
C GLU A 533 -18.22 -19.33 -5.88
N MET A 534 -19.04 -19.67 -6.86
CA MET A 534 -20.47 -19.94 -6.70
C MET A 534 -20.70 -21.43 -6.82
N ILE A 535 -20.84 -22.11 -5.68
CA ILE A 535 -21.18 -23.54 -5.61
C ILE A 535 -22.69 -23.68 -5.45
N ILE A 536 -23.34 -24.44 -6.33
CA ILE A 536 -24.78 -24.70 -6.34
C ILE A 536 -25.03 -26.20 -6.14
N SER A 537 -25.85 -26.55 -5.14
CA SER A 537 -26.28 -27.92 -4.88
C SER A 537 -27.24 -28.43 -5.94
N LEU A 538 -27.01 -29.67 -6.37
CA LEU A 538 -27.85 -30.43 -7.29
C LEU A 538 -28.62 -31.55 -6.57
N ASP A 539 -28.45 -31.68 -5.26
CA ASP A 539 -29.16 -32.69 -4.45
C ASP A 539 -30.67 -32.43 -4.47
N SER A 540 -31.48 -33.48 -4.57
CA SER A 540 -32.94 -33.37 -4.65
C SER A 540 -33.61 -32.71 -3.43
N ASN A 541 -32.93 -32.61 -2.29
CA ASN A 541 -33.42 -31.93 -1.08
C ASN A 541 -32.95 -30.46 -0.97
N ARG A 542 -32.00 -30.03 -1.81
CA ARG A 542 -31.31 -28.73 -1.74
C ARG A 542 -31.08 -28.11 -3.14
N CYS A 543 -31.83 -28.54 -4.15
CA CYS A 543 -31.68 -28.11 -5.54
C CYS A 543 -31.64 -26.56 -5.66
N GLY A 544 -30.60 -26.01 -6.30
CA GLY A 544 -30.42 -24.58 -6.48
C GLY A 544 -29.99 -23.80 -5.22
N ALA A 545 -29.79 -24.46 -4.07
CA ALA A 545 -29.20 -23.84 -2.89
C ALA A 545 -27.71 -23.56 -3.15
N PHE A 546 -27.23 -22.38 -2.73
CA PHE A 546 -25.79 -22.13 -2.75
C PHE A 546 -25.15 -22.76 -1.52
N LEU A 547 -23.97 -23.33 -1.71
CA LEU A 547 -23.17 -23.97 -0.67
C LEU A 547 -21.95 -23.08 -0.34
N THR A 548 -21.49 -23.15 0.91
CA THR A 548 -20.27 -22.45 1.38
C THR A 548 -18.98 -23.23 1.09
N ALA A 549 -19.11 -24.49 0.68
CA ALA A 549 -18.04 -25.40 0.28
C ALA A 549 -18.67 -26.56 -0.53
N VAL A 550 -17.85 -27.31 -1.26
CA VAL A 550 -18.30 -28.54 -1.95
C VAL A 550 -18.77 -29.55 -0.90
N ASP A 551 -19.99 -30.08 -1.05
CA ASP A 551 -20.49 -31.15 -0.17
C ASP A 551 -19.78 -32.47 -0.54
N PRO A 552 -19.02 -33.12 0.37
CA PRO A 552 -18.26 -34.32 0.03
C PRO A 552 -19.13 -35.52 -0.35
N VAL A 553 -20.41 -35.51 0.03
CA VAL A 553 -21.38 -36.60 -0.24
C VAL A 553 -22.41 -36.19 -1.31
N GLY A 554 -22.57 -34.89 -1.53
CA GLY A 554 -23.55 -34.33 -2.46
C GLY A 554 -23.08 -34.20 -3.91
N CYS A 555 -24.01 -33.77 -4.76
CA CYS A 555 -23.74 -33.31 -6.12
C CYS A 555 -23.75 -31.78 -6.18
N SER A 556 -22.78 -31.18 -6.86
CA SER A 556 -22.71 -29.72 -7.03
C SER A 556 -22.14 -29.30 -8.39
N ILE A 557 -22.59 -28.13 -8.85
CA ILE A 557 -21.98 -27.38 -9.95
C ILE A 557 -21.35 -26.10 -9.41
N ALA A 558 -20.16 -25.74 -9.91
CA ALA A 558 -19.41 -24.57 -9.48
C ALA A 558 -19.05 -23.67 -10.66
N PHE A 559 -19.19 -22.36 -10.42
CA PHE A 559 -18.78 -21.29 -11.33
C PHE A 559 -17.80 -20.37 -10.61
N CYS A 560 -16.73 -19.96 -11.28
CA CYS A 560 -15.93 -18.83 -10.84
C CYS A 560 -16.65 -17.53 -11.22
N VAL A 561 -16.68 -16.56 -10.31
CA VAL A 561 -17.27 -15.23 -10.53
C VAL A 561 -16.24 -14.15 -10.14
N PRO A 562 -16.28 -12.97 -10.80
CA PRO A 562 -15.37 -11.85 -10.54
C PRO A 562 -15.67 -11.10 -9.24
#